data_AF-Q5WN11-F1
#
_entry.id   AF-Q5WN11-F1
#
_cell.length_a   1.000
_cell.length_b   1.000
_cell.length_c   1.000
_cell.angle_alpha   90.00
_cell.angle_beta   90.00
_cell.angle_gamma   90.00
#
_symmetry.space_group_name_H-M   'P 1'
#
loop_
_entity.id
_entity.type
_entity.pdbx_description
1 polymer ?
#
loop_
_entity_poly.entity_id
_entity_poly.type
_entity_poly.pdbx_seq_one_letter_code
_entity_poly.pdbx_strand_id
1 'polypeptide(L)'
;MGVKPLESRLCLLLLLGLVSMLASCQRPTPSQWFAIQHIYNSSYPQCNAAMLRVNSYTGRCKGINTFLHTSFASVVDVCGNPHITCKDGRSTNCHNSSSQVSVTFCNLTTPARIYTQCRYQTTGSVKFYRVACNNRTSQESPMYPVVPVHLDEIF
;
A
#
# COMPACT_ATOMS: atom_id res chain seq x y z
N MET A 1 29.64 42.12 -3.06
CA MET A 1 28.98 41.75 -4.33
C MET A 1 27.60 41.20 -3.98
N GLY A 2 26.53 41.98 -4.17
CA GLY A 2 25.18 41.50 -3.90
C GLY A 2 24.77 40.49 -4.96
N VAL A 3 24.21 39.35 -4.55
CA VAL A 3 23.63 38.37 -5.48
C VAL A 3 22.53 39.08 -6.26
N LYS A 4 22.62 39.09 -7.60
CA LYS A 4 21.63 39.79 -8.44
C LYS A 4 20.25 39.15 -8.21
N PRO A 5 19.16 39.94 -8.17
CA PRO A 5 17.82 39.40 -7.91
C PRO A 5 17.41 38.31 -8.93
N LEU A 6 17.90 38.37 -10.17
CA LEU A 6 17.64 37.34 -11.18
C LEU A 6 18.36 36.01 -10.88
N GLU A 7 19.61 36.06 -10.41
CA GLU A 7 20.36 34.87 -9.98
C GLU A 7 19.72 34.23 -8.74
N SER A 8 19.28 35.07 -7.78
CA SER A 8 18.54 34.60 -6.61
C SER A 8 17.24 33.88 -6.98
N ARG A 9 16.45 34.43 -7.93
CA ARG A 9 15.23 33.76 -8.41
C ARG A 9 15.53 32.45 -9.14
N LEU A 10 16.56 32.42 -9.97
CA LEU A 10 16.95 31.21 -10.69
C LEU A 10 17.41 30.11 -9.71
N CYS A 11 18.24 30.45 -8.72
CA CYS A 11 18.62 29.54 -7.65
C CYS A 11 17.41 29.03 -6.86
N LEU A 12 16.45 29.90 -6.52
CA LEU A 12 15.25 29.50 -5.80
C LEU A 12 14.43 28.48 -6.60
N LEU A 13 14.23 28.73 -7.91
CA LEU A 13 13.50 27.83 -8.80
C LEU A 13 14.21 26.49 -8.99
N LEU A 14 15.54 26.48 -9.10
CA LEU A 14 16.34 25.26 -9.15
C LEU A 14 16.23 24.46 -7.85
N LEU A 15 16.27 25.12 -6.69
CA LEU A 15 16.07 24.48 -5.39
C LEU A 15 14.65 23.92 -5.24
N LEU A 16 13.63 24.67 -5.65
CA LEU A 16 12.23 24.21 -5.69
C LEU A 16 12.06 23.00 -6.60
N GLY A 17 12.67 23.03 -7.79
CA GLY A 17 12.69 21.90 -8.72
C GLY A 17 13.39 20.68 -8.12
N LEU A 18 14.56 20.86 -7.51
CA LEU A 18 15.33 19.79 -6.88
C LEU A 18 14.56 19.15 -5.72
N VAL A 19 13.96 19.96 -4.83
CA VAL A 19 13.13 19.49 -3.71
C VAL A 19 11.90 18.72 -4.22
N SER A 20 11.26 19.20 -5.29
CA SER A 20 10.11 18.53 -5.90
C SER A 20 10.48 17.16 -6.51
N MET A 21 11.64 17.09 -7.18
CA MET A 21 12.16 15.83 -7.74
C MET A 21 12.50 14.82 -6.63
N LEU A 22 13.14 15.29 -5.54
CA LEU A 22 13.46 14.45 -4.39
C LEU A 22 12.21 13.87 -3.72
N ALA A 23 11.14 14.65 -3.59
CA ALA A 23 9.87 14.19 -3.04
C ALA A 23 9.23 13.08 -3.91
N SER A 24 9.27 13.20 -5.24
CA SER A 24 8.70 12.20 -6.15
C SER A 24 9.43 10.85 -6.13
N CYS A 25 10.70 10.83 -5.73
CA CYS A 25 11.50 9.61 -5.67
C CYS A 25 11.39 8.85 -4.34
N GLN A 26 10.60 9.34 -3.38
CA GLN A 26 10.45 8.68 -2.09
C GLN A 26 9.71 7.35 -2.22
N ARG A 27 10.30 6.29 -1.68
CA ARG A 27 9.66 4.98 -1.56
C ARG A 27 8.48 5.12 -0.58
N PRO A 28 7.34 4.46 -0.86
CA PRO A 28 6.24 4.47 0.08
C PRO A 28 6.67 3.87 1.41
N THR A 29 6.20 4.46 2.50
CA THR A 29 6.31 3.90 3.85
C THR A 29 5.59 2.54 3.93
N PRO A 30 5.87 1.69 4.93
CA PRO A 30 5.21 0.40 5.05
C PRO A 30 3.67 0.48 5.03
N SER A 31 3.06 1.46 5.70
CA SER A 31 1.58 1.59 5.68
C SER A 31 1.04 2.11 4.35
N GLN A 32 1.75 3.04 3.70
CA GLN A 32 1.40 3.47 2.35
C GLN A 32 1.49 2.31 1.36
N TRP A 33 2.52 1.47 1.49
CA TRP A 33 2.69 0.28 0.67
C TRP A 33 1.60 -0.77 0.94
N PHE A 34 1.19 -0.94 2.19
CA PHE A 34 0.02 -1.73 2.55
C PHE A 34 -1.24 -1.20 1.84
N ALA A 35 -1.50 0.11 1.92
CA ALA A 35 -2.65 0.73 1.26
C ALA A 35 -2.60 0.53 -0.27
N ILE A 36 -1.43 0.74 -0.89
CA ILE A 36 -1.20 0.56 -2.33
C ILE A 36 -1.48 -0.88 -2.76
N GLN A 37 -1.06 -1.86 -1.97
CA GLN A 37 -1.21 -3.27 -2.33
C GLN A 37 -2.58 -3.84 -1.99
N HIS A 38 -3.19 -3.46 -0.88
CA HIS A 38 -4.30 -4.20 -0.30
C HIS A 38 -5.60 -3.41 -0.21
N ILE A 39 -5.60 -2.09 -0.38
CA ILE A 39 -6.84 -1.29 -0.31
C ILE A 39 -7.29 -0.90 -1.71
N TYR A 40 -8.42 -1.46 -2.13
CA TYR A 40 -9.07 -1.15 -3.39
C TYR A 40 -10.58 -1.34 -3.26
N ASN A 41 -11.32 -0.27 -2.99
CA ASN A 41 -12.78 -0.34 -2.83
C ASN A 41 -13.47 -0.18 -4.20
N SER A 42 -13.98 -1.28 -4.75
CA SER A 42 -14.64 -1.31 -6.06
C SER A 42 -15.75 -2.36 -6.06
N SER A 43 -16.92 -2.02 -6.59
CA SER A 43 -18.05 -2.94 -6.74
C SER A 43 -17.81 -4.00 -7.84
N TYR A 44 -16.91 -3.72 -8.78
CA TYR A 44 -16.56 -4.62 -9.89
C TYR A 44 -15.05 -4.75 -10.00
N PRO A 45 -14.42 -5.45 -9.04
CA PRO A 45 -12.98 -5.55 -9.00
C PRO A 45 -12.45 -6.30 -10.21
N GLN A 46 -11.39 -5.76 -10.82
CA GLN A 46 -10.71 -6.35 -11.97
C GLN A 46 -9.21 -6.35 -11.71
N CYS A 47 -8.63 -7.53 -11.55
CA CYS A 47 -7.22 -7.66 -11.17
C CYS A 47 -6.27 -7.02 -12.19
N ASN A 48 -6.58 -7.11 -13.49
CA ASN A 48 -5.73 -6.47 -14.51
C ASN A 48 -5.59 -4.97 -14.30
N ALA A 49 -6.69 -4.27 -13.98
CA ALA A 49 -6.66 -2.83 -13.72
C ALA A 49 -6.05 -2.51 -12.36
N ALA A 50 -6.47 -3.22 -11.30
CA ALA A 50 -5.99 -2.96 -9.94
C ALA A 50 -4.49 -3.22 -9.78
N MET A 51 -3.96 -4.26 -10.44
CA MET A 51 -2.55 -4.61 -10.40
C MET A 51 -1.65 -3.64 -11.17
N LEU A 52 -2.17 -2.77 -12.06
CA LEU A 52 -1.35 -1.72 -12.69
C LEU A 52 -0.73 -0.81 -11.65
N ARG A 53 -1.50 -0.42 -10.62
CA ARG A 53 -1.01 0.40 -9.51
C ARG A 53 0.05 -0.32 -8.71
N VAL A 54 -0.16 -1.59 -8.39
CA VAL A 54 0.80 -2.36 -7.56
C VAL A 54 2.10 -2.60 -8.33
N ASN A 55 1.98 -3.00 -9.60
CA ASN A 55 3.12 -3.36 -10.42
C ASN A 55 3.96 -2.15 -10.83
N SER A 56 3.38 -0.94 -10.98
CA SER A 56 4.13 0.27 -11.35
C SER A 56 5.24 0.63 -10.35
N TYR A 57 5.08 0.31 -9.06
CA TYR A 57 6.10 0.58 -8.04
C TYR A 57 7.32 -0.35 -8.12
N THR A 58 7.20 -1.50 -8.80
CA THR A 58 8.29 -2.46 -8.95
C THR A 58 8.73 -2.67 -10.40
N GLY A 59 7.95 -2.17 -11.37
CA GLY A 59 8.19 -2.35 -12.80
C GLY A 59 8.01 -3.79 -13.29
N ARG A 60 7.46 -4.70 -12.47
CA ARG A 60 7.33 -6.14 -12.76
C ARG A 60 5.96 -6.68 -12.35
N CYS A 61 5.56 -7.81 -12.93
CA CYS A 61 4.36 -8.53 -12.49
C CYS A 61 4.54 -9.10 -11.08
N LYS A 62 3.71 -8.72 -10.11
CA LYS A 62 3.59 -9.46 -8.85
C LYS A 62 2.76 -10.72 -9.08
N GLY A 63 3.20 -11.88 -8.56
CA GLY A 63 2.57 -13.18 -8.84
C GLY A 63 1.18 -13.36 -8.24
N ILE A 64 1.03 -13.04 -6.94
CA ILE A 64 -0.25 -13.10 -6.22
C ILE A 64 -0.45 -11.81 -5.44
N ASN A 65 -1.68 -11.33 -5.38
CA ASN A 65 -2.06 -10.23 -4.51
C ASN A 65 -3.52 -10.39 -4.04
N THR A 66 -3.85 -9.77 -2.91
CA THR A 66 -5.23 -9.69 -2.43
C THR A 66 -5.61 -8.24 -2.18
N PHE A 67 -6.79 -7.86 -2.64
CA PHE A 67 -7.42 -6.58 -2.33
C PHE A 67 -8.56 -6.78 -1.34
N LEU A 68 -8.57 -5.97 -0.29
CA LEU A 68 -9.68 -5.80 0.65
C LEU A 68 -10.59 -4.68 0.12
N HIS A 69 -11.88 -4.96 -0.01
CA HIS A 69 -12.91 -3.98 -0.37
C HIS A 69 -13.43 -3.30 0.89
N THR A 70 -12.55 -2.51 1.52
CA THR A 70 -12.85 -1.70 2.70
C THR A 70 -12.00 -0.43 2.66
N SER A 71 -12.15 0.45 3.64
CA SER A 71 -11.34 1.67 3.75
C SER A 71 -10.04 1.41 4.50
N PHE A 72 -9.00 2.21 4.24
CA PHE A 72 -7.76 2.16 5.02
C PHE A 72 -8.02 2.44 6.51
N ALA A 73 -8.88 3.41 6.82
CA ALA A 73 -9.29 3.72 8.19
C ALA A 73 -9.92 2.51 8.91
N SER A 74 -10.79 1.76 8.22
CA SER A 74 -11.39 0.54 8.77
C SER A 74 -10.35 -0.54 9.06
N VAL A 75 -9.25 -0.61 8.30
CA VAL A 75 -8.14 -1.53 8.60
C VAL A 75 -7.27 -0.99 9.75
N VAL A 76 -7.11 0.33 9.88
CA VAL A 76 -6.47 0.94 11.05
C VAL A 76 -7.25 0.61 12.32
N ASP A 77 -8.58 0.63 12.29
CA ASP A 77 -9.41 0.25 13.45
C ASP A 77 -9.15 -1.20 13.89
N VAL A 78 -8.85 -2.10 12.95
CA VAL A 78 -8.46 -3.50 13.27
C VAL A 78 -7.18 -3.55 14.08
N CYS A 79 -6.25 -2.59 13.95
CA CYS A 79 -5.05 -2.52 14.79
C CYS A 79 -5.37 -2.26 16.28
N GLY A 80 -6.60 -1.86 16.63
CA GLY A 80 -7.08 -1.74 18.00
C GLY A 80 -7.67 -3.03 18.59
N ASN A 81 -7.83 -4.09 17.79
CA ASN A 81 -8.33 -5.37 18.26
C ASN A 81 -7.28 -6.12 19.11
N PRO A 82 -7.65 -7.17 19.87
CA PRO A 82 -6.71 -7.93 20.66
C PRO A 82 -5.52 -8.46 19.85
N HIS A 83 -4.33 -8.34 20.43
CA HIS A 83 -3.09 -8.87 19.87
C HIS A 83 -3.13 -10.40 19.79
N ILE A 84 -2.63 -10.93 18.69
CA ILE A 84 -2.43 -12.36 18.47
C ILE A 84 -1.08 -12.62 17.80
N THR A 85 -0.61 -13.86 17.90
CA THR A 85 0.57 -14.31 17.17
C THR A 85 0.26 -14.35 15.66
N CYS A 86 1.13 -13.73 14.87
CA CYS A 86 1.11 -13.76 13.42
C CYS A 86 1.40 -15.18 12.88
N LYS A 87 1.20 -15.39 11.58
CA LYS A 87 1.47 -16.69 10.92
C LYS A 87 2.92 -17.16 11.03
N ASP A 88 3.86 -16.24 11.20
CA ASP A 88 5.26 -16.57 11.40
C ASP A 88 5.55 -17.27 12.74
N GLY A 89 4.56 -17.31 13.65
CA GLY A 89 4.68 -17.91 14.98
C GLY A 89 5.55 -17.13 15.96
N ARG A 90 5.99 -15.91 15.59
CA ARG A 90 6.97 -15.12 16.36
C ARG A 90 6.44 -13.73 16.69
N SER A 91 5.92 -13.03 15.70
CA SER A 91 5.45 -11.65 15.87
C SER A 91 4.07 -11.65 16.53
N THR A 92 3.83 -10.76 17.49
CA THR A 92 2.57 -10.70 18.28
C THR A 92 1.76 -9.43 18.00
N ASN A 93 2.11 -8.72 16.93
CA ASN A 93 1.48 -7.47 16.51
C ASN A 93 0.40 -7.71 15.44
N CYS A 94 -0.16 -8.92 15.39
CA CYS A 94 -1.25 -9.24 14.48
C CYS A 94 -2.62 -9.07 15.14
N HIS A 95 -3.60 -8.72 14.34
CA HIS A 95 -4.96 -8.42 14.78
C HIS A 95 -5.96 -8.96 13.75
N ASN A 96 -6.96 -9.72 14.22
CA ASN A 96 -8.05 -10.21 13.37
C ASN A 96 -9.11 -9.13 13.17
N SER A 97 -9.65 -9.01 11.96
CA SER A 97 -10.83 -8.20 11.69
C SER A 97 -12.06 -8.72 12.45
N SER A 98 -12.87 -7.81 13.00
CA SER A 98 -14.11 -8.17 13.71
C SER A 98 -15.26 -8.59 12.78
N SER A 99 -15.15 -8.30 11.49
CA SER A 99 -16.16 -8.59 10.49
C SER A 99 -15.53 -9.04 9.17
N GLN A 100 -16.26 -9.84 8.40
CA GLN A 100 -15.85 -10.21 7.05
C GLN A 100 -15.98 -9.01 6.10
N VAL A 101 -15.13 -8.98 5.08
CA VAL A 101 -15.20 -8.01 3.99
C VAL A 101 -15.16 -8.75 2.66
N SER A 102 -15.68 -8.13 1.61
CA SER A 102 -15.41 -8.63 0.25
C SER A 102 -13.90 -8.54 -0.02
N VAL A 103 -13.35 -9.62 -0.56
CA VAL A 103 -11.94 -9.72 -0.94
C VAL A 103 -11.83 -10.15 -2.39
N THR A 104 -10.82 -9.64 -3.09
CA THR A 104 -10.44 -10.08 -4.43
C THR A 104 -9.03 -10.65 -4.42
N PHE A 105 -8.91 -11.90 -4.83
CA PHE A 105 -7.65 -12.58 -5.10
C PHE A 105 -7.24 -12.37 -6.56
N CYS A 106 -6.00 -11.96 -6.76
CA CYS A 106 -5.38 -11.76 -8.05
C CYS A 106 -4.24 -12.76 -8.22
N ASN A 107 -4.41 -13.72 -9.13
CA ASN A 107 -3.38 -14.69 -9.48
C ASN A 107 -2.88 -14.42 -10.89
N LEU A 108 -1.57 -14.23 -11.06
CA LEU A 108 -0.94 -13.99 -12.35
C LEU A 108 -1.12 -15.21 -13.27
N THR A 109 -1.73 -15.00 -14.42
CA THR A 109 -1.95 -16.02 -15.45
C THR A 109 -1.05 -15.82 -16.67
N THR A 110 -0.65 -14.59 -16.97
CA THR A 110 0.28 -14.28 -18.06
C THR A 110 1.35 -13.32 -17.55
N PRO A 111 2.58 -13.81 -17.25
CA PRO A 111 3.70 -12.93 -16.98
C PRO A 111 4.10 -12.15 -18.23
N ALA A 112 4.58 -10.92 -18.06
CA ALA A 112 5.04 -10.07 -19.15
C ALA A 112 6.25 -9.25 -18.71
N ARG A 113 7.12 -8.90 -19.68
CA ARG A 113 8.27 -8.01 -19.43
C ARG A 113 7.82 -6.58 -19.13
N ILE A 114 6.80 -6.10 -19.83
CA ILE A 114 6.18 -4.80 -19.58
C ILE A 114 5.03 -5.02 -18.60
N TYR A 115 5.10 -4.41 -17.42
CA TYR A 115 4.16 -4.71 -16.34
C TYR A 115 2.70 -4.35 -16.65
N THR A 116 2.45 -3.49 -17.64
CA THR A 116 1.10 -3.13 -18.10
C THR A 116 0.42 -4.26 -18.89
N GLN A 117 1.20 -5.26 -19.32
CA GLN A 117 0.72 -6.41 -20.10
C GLN A 117 0.48 -7.67 -19.23
N CYS A 118 0.78 -7.61 -17.92
CA CYS A 118 0.51 -8.72 -17.01
C CYS A 118 -1.00 -9.04 -17.01
N ARG A 119 -1.36 -10.34 -17.08
CA ARG A 119 -2.75 -10.79 -16.99
C ARG A 119 -2.97 -11.58 -15.72
N TYR A 120 -4.12 -11.37 -15.10
CA TYR A 120 -4.51 -11.95 -13.84
C TYR A 120 -5.89 -12.60 -13.92
N GLN A 121 -6.04 -13.73 -13.24
CA GLN A 121 -7.33 -14.26 -12.83
C GLN A 121 -7.86 -13.44 -11.65
N THR A 122 -9.15 -13.13 -11.69
CA THR A 122 -9.85 -12.42 -10.61
C THR A 122 -10.80 -13.40 -9.92
N THR A 123 -10.65 -13.59 -8.62
CA THR A 123 -11.54 -14.44 -7.81
C THR A 123 -12.00 -13.68 -6.58
N GLY A 124 -13.32 -13.56 -6.41
CA GLY A 124 -13.93 -12.88 -5.26
C GLY A 124 -14.29 -13.84 -4.13
N SER A 125 -14.30 -13.34 -2.89
CA SER A 125 -14.88 -14.04 -1.73
C SER A 125 -15.32 -13.03 -0.67
N VAL A 126 -15.93 -13.49 0.42
CA VAL A 126 -16.21 -12.71 1.62
C VAL A 126 -15.56 -13.45 2.78
N LYS A 127 -14.60 -12.80 3.45
CA LYS A 127 -13.71 -13.45 4.43
C LYS A 127 -13.27 -12.49 5.52
N PHE A 128 -12.84 -13.04 6.65
CA PHE A 128 -12.08 -12.28 7.63
C PHE A 128 -10.65 -12.08 7.12
N TYR A 129 -9.96 -11.13 7.73
CA TYR A 129 -8.56 -10.86 7.44
C TYR A 129 -7.79 -10.56 8.72
N ARG A 130 -6.48 -10.77 8.66
CA ARG A 130 -5.54 -10.48 9.74
C ARG A 130 -4.47 -9.56 9.21
N VAL A 131 -4.19 -8.50 9.97
CA VAL A 131 -3.13 -7.55 9.65
C VAL A 131 -2.10 -7.52 10.77
N ALA A 132 -0.84 -7.34 10.38
CA ALA A 132 0.19 -6.93 11.32
C ALA A 132 0.24 -5.40 11.37
N CYS A 133 0.30 -4.84 12.57
CA CYS A 133 0.29 -3.40 12.80
C CYS A 133 1.53 -2.95 13.58
N ASN A 134 2.03 -1.76 13.27
CA ASN A 134 3.16 -1.16 13.98
C ASN A 134 2.82 0.28 14.36
N ASN A 135 3.55 0.83 15.33
CA ASN A 135 3.57 2.27 15.54
C ASN A 135 3.99 2.98 14.25
N ARG A 136 3.32 4.07 13.91
CA ARG A 136 3.68 4.89 12.74
C ARG A 136 5.12 5.38 12.85
N THR A 137 5.75 5.55 11.70
CA THR A 137 7.04 6.22 11.54
C THR A 137 6.88 7.75 11.57
N SER A 138 7.99 8.48 11.69
CA SER A 138 7.99 9.95 11.63
C SER A 138 7.67 10.52 10.23
N GLN A 139 7.76 9.69 9.19
CA GLN A 139 7.47 10.06 7.80
C GLN A 139 5.99 9.91 7.45
N GLU A 140 5.21 9.23 8.31
CA GLU A 140 3.79 8.94 8.09
C GLU A 140 2.90 10.00 8.71
N SER A 141 1.65 10.07 8.23
CA SER A 141 0.65 10.99 8.76
C SER A 141 0.47 10.81 10.27
N PRO A 142 0.42 11.90 11.06
CA PRO A 142 0.20 11.81 12.50
C PRO A 142 -1.22 11.36 12.86
N MET A 143 -2.13 11.29 11.89
CA MET A 143 -3.55 10.96 12.08
C MET A 143 -3.76 9.60 12.77
N TYR A 144 -2.90 8.60 12.50
CA TYR A 144 -3.03 7.25 13.05
C TYR A 144 -1.75 6.84 13.78
N PRO A 145 -1.75 6.68 15.12
CA PRO A 145 -0.55 6.33 15.88
C PRO A 145 -0.06 4.90 15.62
N VAL A 146 -0.98 3.99 15.28
CA VAL A 146 -0.72 2.59 14.92
C VAL A 146 -1.33 2.35 13.54
N VAL A 147 -0.59 1.69 12.65
CA VAL A 147 -0.97 1.53 11.24
C VAL A 147 -0.72 0.09 10.76
N PRO A 148 -1.54 -0.42 9.82
CA PRO A 148 -1.32 -1.72 9.20
C PRO A 148 -0.09 -1.67 8.29
N VAL A 149 0.78 -2.67 8.41
CA VAL A 149 2.03 -2.76 7.63
C VAL A 149 2.12 -4.06 6.83
N HIS A 150 1.30 -5.05 7.14
CA HIS A 150 1.30 -6.34 6.46
C HIS A 150 -0.08 -7.01 6.52
N LEU A 151 -0.49 -7.65 5.42
CA LEU A 151 -1.65 -8.53 5.39
C LEU A 151 -1.17 -9.96 5.68
N ASP A 152 -1.38 -10.41 6.92
CA ASP A 152 -0.88 -11.70 7.42
C ASP A 152 -1.72 -12.87 6.90
N GLU A 153 -3.04 -12.74 6.93
CA GLU A 153 -3.95 -13.81 6.53
C GLU A 153 -5.29 -13.31 6.00
N ILE A 154 -5.89 -14.10 5.12
CA ILE A 154 -7.31 -14.06 4.76
C ILE A 154 -7.89 -15.43 5.14
N PHE A 155 -8.96 -15.45 5.93
CA PHE A 155 -9.55 -16.69 6.46
C PHE A 155 -11.09 -16.69 6.35
#